data_AF-A0A3N5P180-F1
#
_entry.id   AF-A0A3N5P180-F1
#
_cell.length_a   1.000
_cell.length_b   1.000
_cell.length_c   1.000
_cell.angle_alpha   90.00
_cell.angle_beta   90.00
_cell.angle_gamma   90.00
#
_symmetry.space_group_name_H-M   'P 1'
#
loop_
_entity.id
_entity.type
_entity.pdbx_description
1 polymer ?
#
loop_
_entity_poly.entity_id
_entity_poly.type
_entity_poly.pdbx_seq_one_letter_code
_entity_poly.pdbx_strand_id
1 'polypeptide(L)'
;MRELSLHVLDLLQNSLEAGATRLDVSIEEDLTADRLTIEVRDNGRGMSAETARQALNPFFTTRTTRHVGLGLPLLAAAAERCEGDLAVDSQPGSGTVVSAAFHHSHIDRAPLGNMAGTLLAFLLGGDDRPLRLGYRHRVGDEAFEFDSAAIEAEVGGLPLSYPPLRDWLRDFIAEGEASLAVAGRATGTEGRGAGTGHEPSHALHSAVGQKGENDAKAQES
;
A
#
# COMPACT_ATOMS: atom_id res chain seq x y z
N MET A 1 2.72 -0.35 18.81
CA MET A 1 2.28 0.39 17.60
C MET A 1 0.92 -0.17 17.22
N ARG A 2 -0.06 0.66 16.84
CA ARG A 2 -1.47 0.21 16.81
C ARG A 2 -1.86 -0.58 15.55
N GLU A 3 -1.21 -0.37 14.40
CA GLU A 3 -1.59 -0.95 13.10
C GLU A 3 -0.37 -1.19 12.19
N LEU A 4 -0.42 -2.22 11.34
CA LEU A 4 0.65 -2.53 10.38
C LEU A 4 0.70 -1.57 9.18
N SER A 5 -0.44 -0.97 8.81
CA SER A 5 -0.57 0.04 7.75
C SER A 5 0.36 1.23 7.93
N LEU A 6 0.69 1.60 9.18
CA LEU A 6 1.63 2.68 9.48
C LEU A 6 3.07 2.29 9.17
N HIS A 7 3.44 1.01 9.35
CA HIS A 7 4.73 0.52 8.90
C HIS A 7 4.83 0.52 7.38
N VAL A 8 3.75 0.14 6.67
CA VAL A 8 3.68 0.24 5.21
C VAL A 8 3.88 1.69 4.76
N LEU A 9 3.22 2.65 5.42
CA LEU A 9 3.40 4.07 5.13
C LEU A 9 4.86 4.54 5.32
N ASP A 10 5.51 4.11 6.40
CA ASP A 10 6.93 4.42 6.64
C ASP A 10 7.83 3.81 5.54
N LEU A 11 7.55 2.58 5.08
CA LEU A 11 8.28 1.97 3.96
C LEU A 11 8.10 2.75 2.66
N LEU A 12 6.86 3.11 2.32
CA LEU A 12 6.55 3.93 1.15
C LEU A 12 7.28 5.28 1.18
N GLN A 13 7.35 5.93 2.35
CA GLN A 13 8.13 7.15 2.54
C GLN A 13 9.64 6.93 2.38
N ASN A 14 10.18 5.80 2.87
CA ASN A 14 11.59 5.45 2.67
C ASN A 14 11.93 5.32 1.19
N SER A 15 11.06 4.65 0.43
CA SER A 15 11.21 4.45 -1.01
C SER A 15 11.13 5.78 -1.78
N LEU A 16 10.20 6.67 -1.41
CA LEU A 16 10.14 8.03 -1.94
C LEU A 16 11.46 8.79 -1.73
N GLU A 17 11.98 8.80 -0.50
CA GLU A 17 13.26 9.46 -0.21
C GLU A 17 14.45 8.81 -0.91
N ALA A 18 14.37 7.52 -1.22
CA ALA A 18 15.35 6.82 -2.05
C ALA A 18 15.27 7.22 -3.53
N GLY A 19 14.34 8.10 -3.91
CA GLY A 19 14.14 8.59 -5.28
C GLY A 19 13.29 7.64 -6.14
N ALA A 20 12.52 6.76 -5.52
CA ALA A 20 11.66 5.83 -6.25
C ALA A 20 10.56 6.58 -7.03
N THR A 21 10.35 6.13 -8.26
CA THR A 21 9.30 6.58 -9.18
C THR A 21 8.27 5.48 -9.43
N ARG A 22 8.59 4.23 -9.08
CA ARG A 22 7.70 3.09 -9.10
C ARG A 22 7.82 2.34 -7.77
N LEU A 23 6.66 2.06 -7.19
CA LEU A 23 6.53 1.25 -5.99
C LEU A 23 5.41 0.24 -6.21
N ASP A 24 5.58 -0.95 -5.66
CA ASP A 24 4.59 -2.00 -5.67
C ASP A 24 4.43 -2.48 -4.20
N VAL A 25 3.20 -2.44 -3.68
CA VAL A 25 2.85 -2.96 -2.35
C VAL A 25 2.01 -4.21 -2.55
N SER A 26 2.42 -5.31 -1.92
CA SER A 26 1.61 -6.53 -1.90
C SER A 26 1.38 -7.01 -0.47
N ILE A 27 0.14 -7.40 -0.20
CA ILE A 27 -0.29 -8.00 1.06
C ILE A 27 -0.92 -9.34 0.74
N GLU A 28 -0.44 -10.37 1.42
CA GLU A 28 -0.84 -11.74 1.20
C GLU A 28 -1.27 -12.38 2.52
N GLU A 29 -2.55 -12.71 2.63
CA GLU A 29 -3.13 -13.45 3.76
C GLU A 29 -3.43 -14.90 3.34
N ASP A 30 -2.46 -15.78 3.58
CA ASP A 30 -2.62 -17.22 3.42
C ASP A 30 -3.19 -17.81 4.71
N LEU A 31 -4.52 -17.86 4.78
CA LEU A 31 -5.25 -18.40 5.93
C LEU A 31 -5.01 -19.91 6.14
N THR A 32 -4.60 -20.64 5.10
CA THR A 32 -4.32 -22.08 5.21
C THR A 32 -2.95 -22.36 5.81
N ALA A 33 -1.96 -21.55 5.47
CA ALA A 33 -0.62 -21.61 6.03
C ALA A 33 -0.47 -20.72 7.28
N ASP A 34 -1.55 -20.10 7.75
CA ASP A 34 -1.58 -19.16 8.88
C ASP A 34 -0.51 -18.06 8.77
N ARG A 35 -0.38 -17.45 7.59
CA ARG A 35 0.71 -16.51 7.27
C ARG A 35 0.18 -15.23 6.64
N LEU A 36 0.58 -14.10 7.21
CA LEU A 36 0.45 -12.77 6.62
C LEU A 36 1.82 -12.34 6.09
N THR A 37 1.90 -11.92 4.83
CA THR A 37 3.11 -11.33 4.24
C THR A 37 2.81 -9.93 3.72
N ILE A 38 3.66 -8.97 4.05
CA ILE A 38 3.61 -7.60 3.54
C ILE A 38 4.92 -7.35 2.81
N GLU A 39 4.87 -7.10 1.51
CA GLU A 39 6.03 -6.76 0.70
C GLU A 39 5.87 -5.35 0.10
N VAL A 40 6.93 -4.55 0.21
CA VAL A 40 7.08 -3.27 -0.49
C VAL A 40 8.31 -3.34 -1.37
N ARG A 41 8.11 -3.14 -2.67
CA ARG A 41 9.16 -3.08 -3.69
C ARG A 41 9.24 -1.67 -4.25
N ASP A 42 10.46 -1.17 -4.43
CA ASP A 42 10.70 0.12 -5.08
C ASP A 42 11.85 0.05 -6.10
N ASN A 43 11.92 1.04 -6.98
CA ASN A 43 13.00 1.23 -7.94
C ASN A 43 13.95 2.38 -7.57
N GLY A 44 14.06 2.70 -6.28
CA GLY A 44 14.92 3.79 -5.80
C GLY A 44 16.42 3.47 -5.93
N ARG A 45 17.25 4.31 -5.29
CA ARG A 45 18.72 4.17 -5.32
C ARG A 45 19.26 2.87 -4.71
N GLY A 46 18.45 2.13 -3.96
CA GLY A 46 18.85 0.92 -3.24
C GLY A 46 19.93 1.16 -2.17
N MET A 47 20.45 0.07 -1.62
CA MET A 47 21.40 0.05 -0.52
C MET A 47 22.52 -0.97 -0.80
N SER A 48 23.71 -0.72 -0.26
CA SER A 48 24.75 -1.75 -0.20
C SER A 48 24.37 -2.83 0.80
N ALA A 49 24.95 -4.03 0.69
CA ALA A 49 24.70 -5.12 1.64
C ALA A 49 25.03 -4.72 3.10
N GLU A 50 26.03 -3.86 3.31
CA GLU A 50 26.37 -3.34 4.63
C GLU A 50 25.31 -2.35 5.13
N THR A 51 24.89 -1.42 4.26
CA THR A 51 23.82 -0.45 4.59
C THR A 51 22.49 -1.16 4.87
N ALA A 52 22.13 -2.19 4.11
CA ALA A 52 20.92 -2.97 4.32
C ALA A 52 20.93 -3.68 5.69
N ARG A 53 22.08 -4.25 6.09
CA ARG A 53 22.26 -4.82 7.44
C ARG A 53 22.14 -3.75 8.52
N GLN A 54 22.73 -2.57 8.30
CA GLN A 54 22.65 -1.47 9.25
C GLN A 54 21.24 -0.85 9.33
N ALA A 55 20.45 -0.89 8.26
CA ALA A 55 19.08 -0.37 8.22
C ALA A 55 18.12 -1.09 9.18
N LEU A 56 18.48 -2.31 9.61
CA LEU A 56 17.75 -3.07 10.64
C LEU A 56 18.16 -2.71 12.07
N ASN A 57 19.27 -1.98 12.25
CA ASN A 57 19.70 -1.54 13.57
C ASN A 57 18.90 -0.32 14.02
N PRO A 58 18.33 -0.32 15.24
CA PRO A 58 17.66 0.85 15.81
C PRO A 58 18.52 2.11 15.75
N PHE A 59 17.88 3.25 15.45
CA PHE A 59 18.48 4.59 15.38
C PHE A 59 19.44 4.84 14.20
N PHE A 60 19.81 3.81 13.44
CA PHE A 60 20.57 4.00 12.22
C PHE A 60 19.70 4.62 11.12
N THR A 61 20.11 5.78 10.61
CA THR A 61 19.42 6.44 9.50
C THR A 61 20.42 7.16 8.61
N THR A 62 20.21 7.08 7.30
CA THR A 62 20.93 7.92 6.33
C THR A 62 20.15 9.19 5.97
N ARG A 63 18.97 9.39 6.58
CA ARG A 63 18.10 10.54 6.33
C ARG A 63 18.64 11.78 7.04
N THR A 64 18.58 12.93 6.37
CA THR A 64 19.00 14.22 6.93
C THR A 64 17.85 14.97 7.60
N THR A 65 16.61 14.71 7.19
CA THR A 65 15.39 15.43 7.64
C THR A 65 14.70 14.77 8.84
N ARG A 66 14.78 13.44 8.97
CA ARG A 66 14.22 12.65 10.09
C ARG A 66 15.36 12.00 10.86
N HIS A 67 15.60 12.45 12.10
CA HIS A 67 16.77 12.06 12.89
C HIS A 67 16.70 10.68 13.56
N VAL A 68 15.65 9.89 13.31
CA VAL A 68 15.48 8.60 13.99
C VAL A 68 15.10 7.50 13.00
N GLY A 69 16.02 6.56 12.78
CA GLY A 69 15.79 5.37 11.95
C GLY A 69 15.15 4.25 12.74
N LEU A 70 13.83 4.31 12.89
CA LEU A 70 13.05 3.30 13.64
C LEU A 70 12.05 2.51 12.80
N GLY A 71 11.73 2.93 11.57
CA GLY A 71 10.70 2.28 10.76
C GLY A 71 10.95 0.78 10.54
N LEU A 72 12.08 0.43 9.92
CA LEU A 72 12.48 -0.96 9.66
C LEU A 72 12.76 -1.76 10.94
N PRO A 73 13.54 -1.24 11.93
CA PRO A 73 13.77 -1.96 13.18
C PRO A 73 12.48 -2.27 13.96
N LEU A 74 11.51 -1.35 13.99
CA LEU A 74 10.24 -1.60 14.67
C LEU A 74 9.36 -2.59 13.92
N LEU A 75 9.40 -2.61 12.58
CA LEU A 75 8.70 -3.62 11.79
C LEU A 75 9.33 -5.00 11.98
N ALA A 76 10.66 -5.11 11.95
CA ALA A 76 11.37 -6.37 12.22
C ALA A 76 11.03 -6.92 13.61
N ALA A 77 11.10 -6.08 14.65
CA ALA A 77 10.73 -6.48 16.01
C ALA A 77 9.23 -6.80 16.16
N ALA A 78 8.36 -6.27 15.30
CA ALA A 78 6.96 -6.65 15.28
C ALA A 78 6.75 -8.02 14.64
N ALA A 79 7.43 -8.29 13.51
CA ALA A 79 7.41 -9.58 12.83
C ALA A 79 7.97 -10.70 13.72
N GLU A 80 9.15 -10.50 14.30
CA GLU A 80 9.81 -11.46 15.20
C GLU A 80 8.94 -11.80 16.43
N ARG A 81 8.26 -10.81 17.02
CA ARG A 81 7.33 -11.03 18.15
C ARG A 81 6.12 -11.87 17.76
N CYS A 82 5.79 -11.93 16.47
CA CYS A 82 4.67 -12.72 15.95
C CYS A 82 5.14 -13.97 15.23
N GLU A 83 6.30 -14.52 15.62
CA GLU A 83 6.91 -15.73 15.07
C GLU A 83 7.14 -15.68 13.55
N GLY A 84 7.29 -14.46 13.02
CA GLY A 84 7.65 -14.21 11.63
C GLY A 84 9.05 -13.62 11.49
N ASP A 85 9.32 -13.03 10.34
CA ASP A 85 10.62 -12.50 9.99
C ASP A 85 10.52 -11.29 9.07
N LEU A 86 11.63 -10.56 8.94
CA LEU A 86 11.75 -9.46 8.00
C LEU A 86 13.00 -9.64 7.13
N ALA A 87 12.81 -9.64 5.82
CA ALA A 87 13.85 -9.69 4.81
C ALA A 87 13.97 -8.36 4.08
N VAL A 88 15.22 -7.93 3.82
CA VAL A 88 15.53 -6.77 2.98
C VAL A 88 16.48 -7.20 1.89
N ASP A 89 16.02 -7.18 0.65
CA ASP A 89 16.85 -7.37 -0.55
C ASP A 89 17.03 -6.02 -1.24
N SER A 90 18.27 -5.59 -1.42
CA SER A 90 18.57 -4.29 -2.00
C SER A 90 19.93 -4.29 -2.65
N GLN A 91 20.03 -3.63 -3.80
CA GLN A 91 21.28 -3.44 -4.52
C GLN A 91 21.39 -1.99 -4.97
N PRO A 92 22.59 -1.36 -4.90
CA PRO A 92 22.76 0.01 -5.36
C PRO A 92 22.34 0.16 -6.83
N GLY A 93 21.42 1.10 -7.09
CA GLY A 93 20.86 1.39 -8.41
C GLY A 93 19.77 0.44 -8.90
N SER A 94 19.35 -0.56 -8.11
CA SER A 94 18.30 -1.53 -8.50
C SER A 94 17.05 -1.49 -7.62
N GLY A 95 17.00 -0.60 -6.63
CA GLY A 95 15.88 -0.48 -5.71
C GLY A 95 15.99 -1.37 -4.47
N THR A 96 14.86 -1.55 -3.80
CA THR A 96 14.75 -2.29 -2.54
C THR A 96 13.47 -3.10 -2.51
N VAL A 97 13.54 -4.30 -1.95
CA VAL A 97 12.41 -5.14 -1.59
C VAL A 97 12.47 -5.38 -0.09
N VAL A 98 11.44 -4.97 0.62
CA VAL A 98 11.26 -5.27 2.05
C VAL A 98 10.07 -6.21 2.16
N SER A 99 10.28 -7.39 2.75
CA SER A 99 9.23 -8.38 2.98
C SER A 99 9.15 -8.69 4.47
N ALA A 100 7.97 -8.51 5.06
CA ALA A 100 7.70 -8.80 6.47
C ALA A 100 6.63 -9.89 6.56
N ALA A 101 6.97 -11.01 7.17
CA ALA A 101 6.07 -12.13 7.43
C ALA A 101 5.63 -12.14 8.89
N PHE A 102 4.41 -12.61 9.14
CA PHE A 102 3.82 -12.77 10.46
C PHE A 102 3.00 -14.06 10.48
N HIS A 103 2.95 -14.73 11.63
CA HIS A 103 1.91 -15.73 11.86
C HIS A 103 0.55 -15.02 11.95
N HIS A 104 -0.39 -15.37 11.08
CA HIS A 104 -1.61 -14.58 10.84
C HIS A 104 -2.54 -14.57 12.07
N SER A 105 -2.67 -15.68 12.78
CA SER A 105 -3.51 -15.80 13.97
C SER A 105 -2.82 -15.35 15.27
N HIS A 106 -1.58 -14.88 15.22
CA HIS A 106 -0.80 -14.55 16.43
C HIS A 106 -1.44 -13.42 17.24
N ILE A 107 -1.54 -13.60 18.57
CA ILE A 107 -2.24 -12.68 19.48
C ILE A 107 -1.61 -11.29 19.55
N ASP A 108 -0.28 -11.21 19.47
CA ASP A 108 0.47 -9.94 19.49
C ASP A 108 0.57 -9.28 18.11
N ARG A 109 0.02 -9.90 17.06
CA ARG A 109 0.02 -9.32 15.73
C ARG A 109 -0.91 -8.12 15.72
N ALA A 110 -0.36 -6.96 15.39
CA ALA A 110 -1.17 -5.77 15.19
C ALA A 110 -2.13 -6.00 14.00
N PRO A 111 -3.36 -5.45 14.05
CA PRO A 111 -4.25 -5.49 12.91
C PRO A 111 -3.59 -4.81 11.70
N LEU A 112 -3.98 -5.22 10.49
CA LEU A 112 -3.51 -4.59 9.27
C LEU A 112 -3.80 -3.07 9.30
N GLY A 113 -5.00 -2.70 9.74
CA GLY A 113 -5.39 -1.31 9.96
C GLY A 113 -5.92 -0.63 8.70
N ASN A 114 -5.89 0.70 8.68
CA ASN A 114 -6.48 1.49 7.60
C ASN A 114 -5.57 1.59 6.36
N MET A 115 -5.52 0.53 5.54
CA MET A 115 -4.75 0.53 4.30
C MET A 115 -5.24 1.56 3.28
N ALA A 116 -6.56 1.72 3.11
CA ALA A 116 -7.12 2.71 2.19
C ALA A 116 -6.64 4.14 2.51
N GLY A 117 -6.69 4.53 3.79
CA GLY A 117 -6.20 5.81 4.26
C GLY A 117 -4.69 5.97 4.08
N THR A 118 -3.90 4.92 4.37
CA THR A 118 -2.45 4.91 4.16
C THR A 118 -2.08 5.14 2.69
N LEU A 119 -2.68 4.38 1.77
CA LEU A 119 -2.39 4.48 0.34
C LEU A 119 -2.80 5.84 -0.21
N LEU A 120 -3.98 6.33 0.18
CA LEU A 120 -4.47 7.65 -0.21
C LEU A 120 -3.56 8.77 0.33
N ALA A 121 -3.16 8.70 1.59
CA ALA A 121 -2.24 9.68 2.18
C ALA A 121 -0.90 9.73 1.43
N PHE A 122 -0.39 8.58 1.00
CA PHE A 122 0.84 8.50 0.23
C PHE A 122 0.68 9.06 -1.20
N LEU A 123 -0.39 8.68 -1.91
CA LEU A 123 -0.67 9.16 -3.27
C LEU A 123 -0.88 10.68 -3.33
N LEU A 124 -1.55 11.25 -2.34
CA LEU A 124 -1.88 12.68 -2.30
C LEU A 124 -0.80 13.55 -1.66
N GLY A 125 0.14 12.94 -0.93
CA GLY A 125 1.18 13.66 -0.17
C GLY A 125 2.43 14.02 -0.99
N GLY A 126 2.48 13.67 -2.27
CA GLY A 126 3.63 13.94 -3.14
C GLY A 126 3.63 15.34 -3.76
N ASP A 127 4.83 15.86 -4.05
CA ASP A 127 5.05 17.17 -4.69
C ASP A 127 4.87 17.13 -6.22
N ASP A 128 3.70 16.72 -6.73
CA ASP A 128 3.36 16.57 -8.17
C ASP A 128 4.36 15.71 -8.99
N ARG A 129 5.26 15.00 -8.32
CA ARG A 129 6.29 14.18 -8.97
C ARG A 129 5.63 12.95 -9.62
N PRO A 130 6.11 12.52 -10.81
CA PRO A 130 5.62 11.29 -11.43
C PRO A 130 5.89 10.09 -10.51
N LEU A 131 4.83 9.45 -10.03
CA LEU A 131 4.90 8.33 -9.10
C LEU A 131 3.87 7.28 -9.47
N ARG A 132 4.33 6.06 -9.69
CA ARG A 132 3.45 4.90 -9.90
C ARG A 132 3.41 4.05 -8.64
N LEU A 133 2.20 3.79 -8.16
CA LEU A 133 1.95 2.88 -7.05
C LEU A 133 1.05 1.75 -7.54
N GLY A 134 1.61 0.55 -7.58
CA GLY A 134 0.85 -0.69 -7.64
C GLY A 134 0.47 -1.14 -6.23
N TYR A 135 -0.75 -1.63 -6.07
CA TYR A 135 -1.23 -2.24 -4.83
C TYR A 135 -1.96 -3.54 -5.14
N ARG A 136 -1.67 -4.58 -4.36
CA ARG A 136 -2.38 -5.85 -4.37
C ARG A 136 -2.59 -6.33 -2.93
N HIS A 137 -3.81 -6.69 -2.59
CA HIS A 137 -4.12 -7.37 -1.34
C HIS A 137 -4.90 -8.64 -1.67
N ARG A 138 -4.37 -9.81 -1.28
CA ARG A 138 -5.00 -11.10 -1.46
C ARG A 138 -5.34 -11.73 -0.10
N VAL A 139 -6.56 -12.25 0.02
CA VAL A 139 -7.04 -13.03 1.17
C VAL A 139 -7.61 -14.35 0.63
N GLY A 140 -6.83 -15.44 0.76
CA GLY A 140 -7.17 -16.70 0.12
C GLY A 140 -7.21 -16.58 -1.41
N ASP A 141 -8.36 -16.84 -2.02
CA ASP A 141 -8.53 -16.79 -3.49
C ASP A 141 -8.99 -15.42 -4.01
N GLU A 142 -9.43 -14.51 -3.13
CA GLU A 142 -9.91 -13.19 -3.51
C GLU A 142 -8.79 -12.16 -3.43
N ALA A 143 -8.72 -11.27 -4.41
CA ALA A 143 -7.72 -10.21 -4.45
C ALA A 143 -8.33 -8.88 -4.88
N PHE A 144 -7.88 -7.81 -4.25
CA PHE A 144 -8.12 -6.43 -4.68
C PHE A 144 -6.80 -5.84 -5.20
N GLU A 145 -6.87 -5.18 -6.35
CA GLU A 145 -5.70 -4.63 -7.02
C GLU A 145 -6.00 -3.26 -7.63
N PHE A 146 -5.02 -2.37 -7.60
CA PHE A 146 -5.03 -1.18 -8.44
C PHE A 146 -3.62 -0.71 -8.81
N ASP A 147 -3.53 0.04 -9.91
CA ASP A 147 -2.33 0.72 -10.37
C ASP A 147 -2.67 2.19 -10.59
N SER A 148 -1.97 3.10 -9.89
CA SER A 148 -2.22 4.54 -10.02
C SER A 148 -2.03 5.04 -11.45
N ALA A 149 -1.11 4.46 -12.23
CA ALA A 149 -0.86 4.85 -13.61
C ALA A 149 -2.02 4.48 -14.55
N ALA A 150 -2.70 3.37 -14.27
CA ALA A 150 -3.90 2.97 -15.02
C ALA A 150 -5.04 3.96 -14.77
N ILE A 151 -5.23 4.37 -13.52
CA ILE A 151 -6.25 5.36 -13.14
C ILE A 151 -5.95 6.72 -13.77
N GLU A 152 -4.70 7.19 -13.70
CA GLU A 152 -4.27 8.46 -14.32
C GLU A 152 -4.50 8.48 -15.85
N ALA A 153 -4.18 7.38 -16.52
CA ALA A 153 -4.39 7.23 -17.95
C ALA A 153 -5.87 7.29 -18.32
N GLU A 154 -6.73 6.73 -17.46
CA GLU A 154 -8.16 6.70 -17.68
C GLU A 154 -8.83 8.07 -17.48
N VAL A 155 -8.42 8.83 -16.47
CA VAL A 155 -8.97 10.17 -16.20
C VAL A 155 -8.40 11.27 -17.11
N GLY A 156 -7.61 10.91 -18.12
CA GLY A 156 -7.08 11.84 -19.11
C GLY A 156 -6.08 12.85 -18.54
N GLY A 157 -5.30 12.47 -17.53
CA GLY A 157 -4.26 13.32 -16.94
C GLY A 157 -4.74 14.33 -15.90
N LEU A 158 -5.96 14.20 -15.38
CA LEU A 158 -6.37 14.90 -14.17
C LEU A 158 -5.47 14.50 -12.99
N PRO A 159 -4.93 15.46 -12.21
CA PRO A 159 -4.16 15.14 -11.01
C PRO A 159 -4.99 14.30 -10.04
N LEU A 160 -4.38 13.28 -9.41
CA LEU A 160 -5.05 12.47 -8.37
C LEU A 160 -5.52 13.31 -7.16
N SER A 161 -4.94 14.51 -6.99
CA SER A 161 -5.34 15.50 -5.98
C SER A 161 -6.65 16.23 -6.30
N TYR A 162 -7.17 16.13 -7.53
CA TYR A 162 -8.44 16.73 -7.94
C TYR A 162 -9.58 16.20 -7.04
N PRO A 163 -10.34 17.07 -6.33
CA PRO A 163 -11.21 16.61 -5.24
C PRO A 163 -12.24 15.52 -5.61
N PRO A 164 -12.95 15.58 -6.76
CA PRO A 164 -13.84 14.50 -7.18
C PRO A 164 -13.11 13.16 -7.41
N LEU A 165 -11.95 13.20 -8.04
CA LEU A 165 -11.13 12.00 -8.28
C LEU A 165 -10.56 11.45 -6.97
N ARG A 166 -10.08 12.31 -6.09
CA ARG A 166 -9.63 11.96 -4.75
C ARG A 166 -10.73 11.27 -3.93
N ASP A 167 -11.94 11.82 -3.97
CA ASP A 167 -13.08 11.24 -3.26
C ASP A 167 -13.43 9.87 -3.83
N TRP A 168 -13.48 9.74 -5.15
CA TRP A 168 -13.69 8.45 -5.82
C TRP A 168 -12.58 7.44 -5.47
N LEU A 169 -11.30 7.83 -5.49
CA LEU A 169 -10.17 6.97 -5.14
C LEU A 169 -10.29 6.43 -3.72
N ARG A 170 -10.65 7.30 -2.77
CA ARG A 170 -10.87 6.91 -1.39
C ARG A 170 -11.94 5.84 -1.29
N ASP A 171 -13.08 6.05 -1.94
CA ASP A 171 -14.22 5.16 -1.87
C ASP A 171 -13.92 3.83 -2.59
N PHE A 172 -13.31 3.89 -3.77
CA PHE A 172 -12.86 2.72 -4.54
C PHE A 172 -11.89 1.82 -3.74
N ILE A 173 -10.85 2.41 -3.12
CA ILE A 173 -9.88 1.63 -2.33
C ILE A 173 -10.54 1.08 -1.06
N ALA A 174 -11.40 1.87 -0.40
CA ALA A 174 -12.09 1.42 0.82
C ALA A 174 -13.08 0.28 0.54
N GLU A 175 -13.83 0.34 -0.56
CA GLU A 175 -14.74 -0.72 -0.99
C GLU A 175 -13.98 -2.00 -1.38
N GLY A 176 -12.87 -1.84 -2.11
CA GLY A 176 -11.97 -2.95 -2.46
C GLY A 176 -11.45 -3.68 -1.22
N GLU A 177 -10.90 -2.95 -0.25
CA GLU A 177 -10.45 -3.51 1.03
C GLU A 177 -11.58 -4.16 1.85
N ALA A 178 -12.76 -3.52 1.90
CA ALA A 178 -13.90 -4.06 2.63
C ALA A 178 -14.42 -5.38 2.02
N SER A 179 -14.35 -5.53 0.70
CA SER A 179 -14.77 -6.74 0.00
C SER A 179 -13.95 -7.97 0.42
N LEU A 180 -12.63 -7.80 0.62
CA LEU A 180 -11.74 -8.85 1.09
C LEU A 180 -12.05 -9.30 2.52
N ALA A 181 -12.37 -8.35 3.41
CA ALA A 181 -12.73 -8.66 4.79
C ALA A 181 -14.02 -9.48 4.91
N VAL A 182 -14.94 -9.35 3.93
CA VAL A 182 -16.15 -10.17 3.85
C VAL A 182 -15.83 -11.55 3.28
N ALA A 183 -15.05 -11.62 2.20
CA ALA A 183 -14.63 -12.87 1.58
C ALA A 183 -13.86 -13.79 2.55
N GLY A 184 -12.89 -13.24 3.30
CA GLY A 184 -12.12 -13.99 4.29
C GLY A 184 -12.96 -14.56 5.45
N ARG A 185 -14.18 -14.05 5.67
CA ARG A 185 -15.14 -14.63 6.64
C ARG A 185 -16.03 -15.71 6.04
N ALA A 186 -16.30 -15.66 4.73
CA ALA A 186 -17.18 -16.59 4.04
C ALA A 186 -16.47 -17.92 3.70
N THR A 187 -15.16 -17.90 3.49
CA THR A 187 -14.33 -19.09 3.18
C THR A 187 -14.22 -20.11 4.33
N GLY A 188 -14.75 -19.80 5.52
CA GLY A 188 -14.97 -20.76 6.61
C GLY A 188 -16.09 -21.80 6.35
N THR A 189 -16.84 -21.67 5.26
CA THR A 189 -17.87 -22.63 4.82
C THR A 189 -17.81 -22.79 3.31
N GLU A 190 -17.26 -23.92 2.87
CA GLU A 190 -17.38 -24.55 1.54
C GLU A 190 -17.43 -23.65 0.28
N GLY A 191 -16.28 -23.60 -0.42
CA GLY A 191 -16.15 -23.89 -1.85
C GLY A 191 -16.98 -23.15 -2.91
N ARG A 192 -16.23 -22.42 -3.76
CA ARG A 192 -16.51 -21.93 -5.14
C ARG A 192 -17.02 -20.49 -5.28
N GLY A 193 -16.14 -19.64 -5.83
CA GLY A 193 -16.48 -18.42 -6.54
C GLY A 193 -15.24 -17.91 -7.26
N ALA A 194 -15.30 -17.76 -8.59
CA ALA A 194 -14.22 -17.21 -9.40
C ALA A 194 -14.17 -15.68 -9.24
N GLY A 195 -12.95 -15.15 -9.15
CA GLY A 195 -12.66 -13.77 -8.82
C GLY A 195 -13.41 -12.74 -9.66
N THR A 196 -13.82 -11.67 -9.00
CA THR A 196 -14.31 -10.46 -9.67
C THR A 196 -13.15 -9.48 -9.80
N GLY A 197 -12.52 -9.46 -10.97
CA GLY A 197 -11.72 -8.32 -11.40
C GLY A 197 -12.64 -7.11 -11.49
N HIS A 198 -12.57 -6.22 -10.50
CA HIS A 198 -13.37 -5.00 -10.48
C HIS A 198 -12.78 -4.04 -11.51
N GLU A 199 -13.25 -4.08 -12.77
CA GLU A 199 -12.83 -3.11 -13.78
C GLU A 199 -13.43 -1.73 -13.46
N PRO A 200 -12.62 -0.71 -13.11
CA PRO A 200 -13.10 0.55 -12.53
C PRO A 200 -13.74 1.51 -13.54
N SER A 201 -13.80 1.13 -14.82
CA SER A 201 -13.78 2.13 -15.88
C SER A 201 -15.05 2.98 -16.03
N HIS A 202 -16.22 2.33 -15.92
CA HIS A 202 -17.50 3.00 -16.11
C HIS A 202 -17.88 3.90 -14.91
N ALA A 203 -17.50 3.51 -13.69
CA ALA A 203 -17.81 4.26 -12.47
C ALA A 203 -16.93 5.51 -12.33
N LEU A 204 -15.67 5.42 -12.74
CA LEU A 204 -14.69 6.51 -12.68
C LEU A 204 -15.12 7.72 -13.54
N HIS A 205 -15.45 7.48 -14.81
CA HIS A 205 -15.88 8.54 -15.73
C HIS A 205 -17.17 9.24 -15.26
N SER A 206 -18.13 8.49 -14.71
CA SER A 206 -19.37 9.07 -14.18
C SER A 206 -19.11 9.96 -12.95
N ALA A 207 -18.25 9.52 -12.03
CA ALA A 207 -17.92 10.25 -10.80
C ALA A 207 -17.17 11.56 -11.09
N VAL A 208 -16.23 11.54 -12.05
CA VAL A 208 -15.48 12.73 -12.47
C VAL A 208 -16.38 13.69 -13.28
N GLY A 209 -17.24 13.17 -14.15
CA GLY A 209 -18.13 13.98 -15.00
C GLY A 209 -19.27 14.67 -14.25
N GLN A 210 -19.99 13.95 -13.37
CA GLN A 210 -21.18 14.50 -12.69
C GLN A 210 -20.84 15.58 -11.66
N LYS A 211 -19.66 15.51 -11.03
CA LYS A 211 -19.27 16.50 -9.99
C LYS A 211 -18.76 17.81 -10.61
N GLY A 212 -18.12 17.74 -11.79
CA GLY A 212 -17.72 18.93 -12.56
C GLY A 212 -18.90 19.78 -13.06
N GLU A 213 -20.02 19.16 -13.44
CA GLU A 213 -21.25 19.88 -13.81
C GLU A 213 -21.95 20.54 -12.61
N ASN A 214 -21.86 19.95 -11.42
CA ASN A 214 -22.45 20.51 -10.21
C ASN A 214 -21.66 21.72 -9.68
N ASP A 215 -20.33 21.68 -9.76
CA ASP A 215 -19.48 22.81 -9.37
C ASP A 215 -19.65 24.02 -10.32
N ALA A 216 -19.85 23.78 -11.62
CA ALA A 216 -20.15 24.84 -12.59
C ALA A 216 -21.50 25.54 -12.30
N LYS A 217 -22.54 24.77 -11.94
CA LYS A 217 -23.85 25.33 -11.60
C LYS A 217 -23.87 26.06 -10.24
N ALA A 218 -23.01 25.66 -9.31
CA ALA A 218 -22.89 26.31 -8.00
C ALA A 218 -22.16 27.68 -8.06
N GLN A 219 -21.35 27.94 -9.10
CA GLN A 219 -20.68 29.23 -9.31
C GLN A 219 -21.52 30.24 -10.12
N GLU A 220 -22.60 29.81 -10.76
CA GLU A 220 -23.53 30.65 -11.53
C GLU A 220 -24.79 31.06 -10.74
N SER A 221 -24.89 30.71 -9.45
CA SER A 221 -26.05 30.98 -8.58
C SER A 221 -25.77 32.00 -7.47
#